data_AF-A0AAU1K997-F1
#
_entry.id   AF-A0AAU1K997-F1
#
_cell.length_a   1.000
_cell.length_b   1.000
_cell.length_c   1.000
_cell.angle_alpha   90.00
_cell.angle_beta   90.00
_cell.angle_gamma   90.00
#
_symmetry.space_group_name_H-M   'P 1'
#
loop_
_entity.id
_entity.type
_entity.pdbx_description
1 polymer ?
#
loop_
_entity_poly.entity_id
_entity_poly.type
_entity_poly.pdbx_seq_one_letter_code
_entity_poly.pdbx_strand_id
1 'polypeptide(L)'
;MGYAHDYASAIMYRGRVPMEPVDFVPDWADRPRKAKYYPGAETLPLPDPEAGGPRPAAGFTLPLLSGMLQDSYGLTGRRLGVQANTDLAALPHYTQANWSRGTASGGGLYPVGVYWAAGAGGPLAPGLYHYAPHQHGLRRLLAGDVTGDVREALGHGPGEGSSQYLVLSVKYWQNSFKYNSFSFHAVSMDVGALVQTWRLWARAHGLRIAPALWFDEERLARLLGVAPEEEGVFAVLPLEWEGDAAGSAAGTPSAGAGVRHRDAERSRTVLAFETLERIHAATLGRAGDRPAPGALDAAAAYPPRGGRPVPLPAPAAPPMGEAAALRARRSSFGRFDATRAVTAEQLAAALADCAATRPGSEAERPGGPPLTSLYAFVNHVEGIEPGSYAYDAEAHALRLVVPGPPGPFLQANYFLSNYNLEQAGAVLVPTVRTTAVIDAVGDRGYRLMGAAVGAIAQTFYTTAAAHGLGAGVALGFDNVSYAERLGLADTDEAPLLIMLLGHERPRPADFRHEIA
;
A
#
# COMPACT_ATOMS: atom_id res chain seq x y z
N MET A 1 -3.91 24.40 14.27
CA MET A 1 -3.72 23.27 13.34
C MET A 1 -2.24 22.96 13.25
N GLY A 2 -1.87 21.69 13.25
CA GLY A 2 -0.48 21.25 13.07
C GLY A 2 -0.13 21.15 11.59
N TYR A 3 1.14 20.92 11.29
CA TYR A 3 1.61 20.84 9.90
C TYR A 3 1.01 19.67 9.11
N ALA A 4 0.56 18.60 9.78
CA ALA A 4 -0.14 17.50 9.11
C ALA A 4 -1.47 17.94 8.49
N HIS A 5 -2.22 18.86 9.13
CA HIS A 5 -3.43 19.45 8.54
C HIS A 5 -3.10 20.28 7.31
N ASP A 6 -2.04 21.11 7.38
CA ASP A 6 -1.60 21.94 6.27
C ASP A 6 -1.18 21.08 5.07
N TYR A 7 -0.40 20.02 5.32
CA TYR A 7 0.01 19.08 4.29
C TYR A 7 -1.19 18.33 3.67
N ALA A 8 -2.17 17.92 4.49
CA ALA A 8 -3.37 17.28 3.98
C ALA A 8 -4.21 18.22 3.11
N SER A 9 -4.29 19.50 3.49
CA SER A 9 -4.92 20.53 2.68
C SER A 9 -4.17 20.74 1.37
N ALA A 10 -2.83 20.84 1.42
CA ALA A 10 -2.00 20.95 0.21
C ALA A 10 -2.23 19.79 -0.76
N ILE A 11 -2.38 18.56 -0.26
CA ILE A 11 -2.70 17.37 -1.07
C ILE A 11 -4.08 17.48 -1.71
N MET A 12 -5.09 17.93 -0.97
CA MET A 12 -6.44 18.13 -1.48
C MET A 12 -6.48 19.16 -2.63
N TYR A 13 -5.71 20.23 -2.52
CA TYR A 13 -5.72 21.35 -3.48
C TYR A 13 -4.63 21.27 -4.55
N ARG A 14 -3.77 20.22 -4.56
CA ARG A 14 -2.57 20.14 -5.41
C ARG A 14 -2.81 20.26 -6.91
N GLY A 15 -4.00 19.91 -7.38
CA GLY A 15 -4.40 20.04 -8.80
C GLY A 15 -4.69 21.48 -9.21
N ARG A 16 -4.98 22.36 -8.26
CA ARG A 16 -5.29 23.78 -8.45
C ARG A 16 -4.18 24.70 -7.93
N VAL A 17 -3.48 24.28 -6.88
CA VAL A 17 -2.35 24.96 -6.24
C VAL A 17 -1.16 24.01 -6.20
N PRO A 18 -0.13 24.17 -7.06
CA PRO A 18 1.02 23.27 -7.10
C PRO A 18 1.72 23.19 -5.74
N MET A 19 2.20 21.99 -5.40
CA MET A 19 3.06 21.81 -4.23
C MET A 19 4.51 22.17 -4.58
N GLU A 20 5.17 22.93 -3.71
CA GLU A 20 6.59 23.24 -3.86
C GLU A 20 7.45 21.97 -3.83
N PRO A 21 8.56 21.91 -4.59
CA PRO A 21 8.99 22.88 -5.60
C PRO A 21 8.11 22.87 -6.87
N VAL A 22 7.64 24.04 -7.28
CA VAL A 22 6.95 24.23 -8.58
C VAL A 22 7.95 23.97 -9.71
N ASP A 23 7.50 23.30 -10.77
CA ASP A 23 8.31 22.96 -11.97
C ASP A 23 9.49 22.00 -11.75
N PHE A 24 9.47 21.20 -10.68
CA PHE A 24 10.45 20.14 -10.50
C PHE A 24 10.38 19.09 -11.61
N VAL A 25 11.53 18.82 -12.24
CA VAL A 25 11.68 17.79 -13.27
C VAL A 25 12.60 16.68 -12.75
N PRO A 26 12.15 15.42 -12.71
CA PRO A 26 12.98 14.30 -12.28
C PRO A 26 14.13 14.01 -13.27
N ASP A 27 15.36 13.89 -12.77
CA ASP A 27 16.49 13.37 -13.56
C ASP A 27 16.44 11.84 -13.60
N TRP A 28 15.89 11.31 -14.69
CA TRP A 28 15.79 9.86 -14.91
C TRP A 28 17.14 9.17 -15.17
N ALA A 29 18.18 9.90 -15.60
CA ALA A 29 19.52 9.36 -15.79
C ALA A 29 20.22 9.11 -14.44
N ASP A 30 19.96 10.00 -13.47
CA ASP A 30 20.46 9.92 -12.09
C ASP A 30 19.45 9.31 -11.09
N ARG A 31 18.46 8.55 -11.60
CA ARG A 31 17.43 7.92 -10.77
C ARG A 31 18.01 6.97 -9.70
N PRO A 32 17.32 6.82 -8.56
CA PRO A 32 17.77 5.96 -7.47
C PRO A 32 17.74 4.47 -7.83
N ARG A 33 18.42 3.66 -7.00
CA ARG A 33 18.27 2.20 -7.08
C ARG A 33 16.84 1.77 -6.72
N LYS A 34 16.32 0.78 -7.45
CA LYS A 34 14.97 0.18 -7.25
C LYS A 34 14.85 -0.69 -5.98
N ALA A 35 15.95 -0.94 -5.29
CA ALA A 35 16.03 -1.63 -4.00
C ALA A 35 17.33 -1.21 -3.31
N LYS A 36 17.36 -1.25 -1.97
CA LYS A 36 18.58 -1.02 -1.19
C LYS A 36 19.62 -2.08 -1.50
N TYR A 37 20.89 -1.68 -1.49
CA TYR A 37 22.03 -2.54 -1.75
C TYR A 37 23.08 -2.31 -0.67
N TYR A 38 23.36 -3.35 0.12
CA TYR A 38 24.37 -3.34 1.18
C TYR A 38 25.62 -4.09 0.70
N PRO A 39 26.71 -3.41 0.29
CA PRO A 39 27.94 -4.06 -0.11
C PRO A 39 28.55 -4.85 1.06
N GLY A 40 29.10 -6.04 0.76
CA GLY A 40 29.77 -6.90 1.75
C GLY A 40 28.86 -7.59 2.78
N ALA A 41 27.55 -7.30 2.78
CA ALA A 41 26.60 -8.03 3.62
C ALA A 41 26.36 -9.44 3.04
N GLU A 42 26.46 -10.45 3.89
CA GLU A 42 26.17 -11.84 3.54
C GLU A 42 24.69 -12.00 3.16
N THR A 43 24.42 -12.72 2.07
CA THR A 43 23.06 -13.00 1.60
C THR A 43 22.72 -14.47 1.82
N LEU A 44 21.66 -14.71 2.59
CA LEU A 44 21.10 -16.03 2.84
C LEU A 44 19.92 -16.24 1.87
N PRO A 45 19.90 -17.30 1.04
CA PRO A 45 18.77 -17.57 0.18
C PRO A 45 17.53 -17.93 1.01
N LEU A 46 16.35 -17.46 0.59
CA LEU A 46 15.10 -17.93 1.15
C LEU A 46 14.68 -19.25 0.48
N PRO A 47 14.06 -20.18 1.22
CA PRO A 47 13.61 -21.46 0.66
C PRO A 47 12.48 -21.25 -0.35
N ASP A 48 12.34 -22.18 -1.29
CA ASP A 48 11.21 -22.18 -2.22
C ASP A 48 9.88 -22.27 -1.45
N PRO A 49 8.92 -21.35 -1.66
CA PRO A 49 7.62 -21.41 -1.02
C PRO A 49 6.82 -22.69 -1.31
N GLU A 50 7.05 -23.36 -2.44
CA GLU A 50 6.34 -24.60 -2.79
C GLU A 50 6.98 -25.86 -2.17
N ALA A 51 8.15 -25.73 -1.52
CA ALA A 51 8.81 -26.84 -0.82
C ALA A 51 8.18 -27.17 0.56
N GLY A 52 7.14 -26.42 0.98
CA GLY A 52 6.43 -26.63 2.24
C GLY A 52 5.41 -27.77 2.17
N GLY A 53 5.50 -28.71 3.12
CA GLY A 53 4.47 -29.73 3.39
C GLY A 53 3.15 -29.13 3.90
N PRO A 54 2.26 -29.94 4.52
CA PRO A 54 0.89 -29.53 4.83
C PRO A 54 0.79 -28.26 5.68
N ARG A 55 -0.34 -27.55 5.52
CA ARG A 55 -0.72 -26.29 6.21
C ARG A 55 -0.33 -26.32 7.71
N PRO A 56 0.45 -25.34 8.21
CA PRO A 56 0.84 -25.31 9.62
C PRO A 56 -0.35 -24.98 10.52
N ALA A 57 -0.28 -25.44 11.77
CA ALA A 57 -1.39 -25.38 12.72
C ALA A 57 -1.35 -24.18 13.68
N ALA A 58 -0.22 -23.46 13.83
CA ALA A 58 -0.05 -22.53 14.96
C ALA A 58 0.74 -21.23 14.72
N GLY A 59 1.43 -21.02 13.58
CA GLY A 59 2.21 -19.79 13.36
C GLY A 59 3.00 -19.74 12.06
N PHE A 60 3.75 -18.66 11.85
CA PHE A 60 4.68 -18.50 10.74
C PHE A 60 5.88 -19.45 10.84
N THR A 61 6.34 -19.89 9.68
CA THR A 61 7.57 -20.68 9.48
C THR A 61 8.44 -20.00 8.42
N LEU A 62 9.69 -20.44 8.23
CA LEU A 62 10.56 -19.88 7.18
C LEU A 62 9.95 -20.01 5.78
N PRO A 63 9.41 -21.18 5.37
CA PRO A 63 8.78 -21.31 4.05
C PRO A 63 7.57 -20.37 3.88
N LEU A 64 6.77 -20.17 4.92
CA LEU A 64 5.64 -19.24 4.85
C LEU A 64 6.09 -17.78 4.75
N LEU A 65 7.05 -17.36 5.58
CA LEU A 65 7.61 -16.01 5.48
C LEU A 65 8.25 -15.80 4.10
N SER A 66 8.96 -16.80 3.60
CA SER A 66 9.53 -16.81 2.25
C SER A 66 8.46 -16.57 1.18
N GLY A 67 7.39 -17.39 1.16
CA GLY A 67 6.29 -17.25 0.20
C GLY A 67 5.59 -15.92 0.30
N MET A 68 5.33 -15.44 1.52
CA MET A 68 4.74 -14.12 1.73
C MET A 68 5.62 -13.02 1.15
N LEU A 69 6.93 -13.04 1.39
CA LEU A 69 7.87 -12.06 0.85
C LEU A 69 7.99 -12.14 -0.68
N GLN A 70 7.95 -13.34 -1.27
CA GLN A 70 8.01 -13.54 -2.71
C GLN A 70 6.73 -13.04 -3.41
N ASP A 71 5.56 -13.45 -2.92
CA ASP A 71 4.25 -13.11 -3.47
C ASP A 71 3.81 -11.67 -3.16
N SER A 72 4.60 -10.92 -2.40
CA SER A 72 4.37 -9.51 -2.08
C SER A 72 5.42 -8.58 -2.69
N TYR A 73 6.65 -8.60 -2.20
CA TYR A 73 7.68 -7.64 -2.58
C TYR A 73 8.80 -8.25 -3.44
N GLY A 74 8.79 -9.57 -3.61
CA GLY A 74 9.61 -10.28 -4.60
C GLY A 74 9.22 -9.92 -6.04
N LEU A 75 10.11 -10.23 -6.98
CA LEU A 75 9.86 -10.02 -8.40
C LEU A 75 8.97 -11.16 -8.90
N THR A 76 7.77 -10.83 -9.41
CA THR A 76 6.82 -11.83 -9.93
C THR A 76 6.88 -12.00 -11.44
N GLY A 77 7.53 -11.07 -12.15
CA GLY A 77 7.74 -11.17 -13.60
C GLY A 77 8.21 -9.87 -14.22
N ARG A 78 8.76 -9.93 -15.43
CA ARG A 78 9.16 -8.72 -16.18
C ARG A 78 7.95 -8.10 -16.85
N ARG A 79 7.79 -6.78 -16.73
CA ARG A 79 6.73 -6.03 -17.43
C ARG A 79 7.13 -5.80 -18.87
N LEU A 80 6.54 -6.59 -19.77
CA LEU A 80 6.85 -6.58 -21.20
C LEU A 80 5.65 -6.26 -22.09
N GLY A 81 4.48 -6.06 -21.49
CA GLY A 81 3.30 -5.74 -22.26
C GLY A 81 3.32 -4.34 -22.81
N VAL A 82 2.82 -4.19 -24.05
CA VAL A 82 2.62 -2.89 -24.70
C VAL A 82 1.41 -2.20 -24.06
N GLN A 83 1.65 -1.03 -23.47
CA GLN A 83 0.63 -0.24 -22.75
C GLN A 83 1.04 1.23 -22.66
N ALA A 84 0.14 2.11 -22.20
CA ALA A 84 0.28 3.56 -22.34
C ALA A 84 1.17 4.29 -21.30
N ASN A 85 1.93 3.55 -20.48
CA ASN A 85 2.71 4.06 -19.34
C ASN A 85 4.22 3.75 -19.42
N THR A 86 4.67 2.91 -20.36
CA THR A 86 6.10 2.59 -20.53
C THR A 86 6.51 2.91 -21.95
N ASP A 87 7.64 3.60 -22.10
CA ASP A 87 8.26 3.82 -23.40
C ASP A 87 8.66 2.48 -24.04
N LEU A 88 8.20 2.24 -25.26
CA LEU A 88 8.48 1.02 -26.02
C LEU A 88 9.98 0.82 -26.23
N ALA A 89 10.76 1.90 -26.37
CA ALA A 89 12.21 1.82 -26.52
C ALA A 89 12.90 1.22 -25.28
N ALA A 90 12.30 1.35 -24.09
CA ALA A 90 12.88 0.81 -22.85
C ALA A 90 12.63 -0.70 -22.67
N LEU A 91 11.62 -1.28 -23.35
CA LEU A 91 11.20 -2.67 -23.12
C LEU A 91 12.30 -3.70 -23.43
N PRO A 92 13.11 -3.58 -24.51
CA PRO A 92 14.18 -4.54 -24.80
C PRO A 92 15.35 -4.47 -23.82
N HIS A 93 15.64 -3.32 -23.21
CA HIS A 93 16.87 -3.10 -22.43
C HIS A 93 16.78 -3.67 -21.00
N TYR A 94 17.57 -4.71 -20.71
CA TYR A 94 17.61 -5.36 -19.39
C TYR A 94 17.92 -4.38 -18.24
N THR A 95 18.86 -3.46 -18.44
CA THR A 95 19.24 -2.44 -17.44
C THR A 95 18.13 -1.43 -17.12
N GLN A 96 17.10 -1.38 -17.96
CA GLN A 96 15.92 -0.54 -17.79
C GLN A 96 14.66 -1.34 -17.45
N ALA A 97 14.78 -2.68 -17.32
CA ALA A 97 13.65 -3.57 -17.11
C ALA A 97 12.82 -3.16 -15.89
N ASN A 98 11.51 -3.09 -16.09
CA ASN A 98 10.52 -2.95 -15.04
C ASN A 98 10.02 -4.33 -14.64
N TRP A 99 9.93 -4.56 -13.34
CA TRP A 99 9.48 -5.83 -12.78
C TRP A 99 8.15 -5.62 -12.06
N SER A 100 7.24 -6.56 -12.26
CA SER A 100 6.04 -6.69 -11.47
C SER A 100 6.41 -7.22 -10.09
N ARG A 101 5.62 -6.79 -9.11
CA ARG A 101 5.67 -7.30 -7.76
C ARG A 101 4.26 -7.64 -7.31
N GLY A 102 4.24 -8.47 -6.29
CA GLY A 102 3.10 -8.76 -5.48
C GLY A 102 2.54 -7.58 -4.64
N THR A 103 2.86 -6.34 -4.91
CA THR A 103 2.26 -5.21 -4.19
C THR A 103 2.13 -4.02 -5.15
N ALA A 104 1.05 -3.26 -5.05
CA ALA A 104 0.93 -1.99 -5.76
C ALA A 104 1.88 -0.94 -5.18
N SER A 105 2.44 -0.07 -6.02
CA SER A 105 3.27 1.05 -5.56
C SER A 105 3.12 2.24 -6.50
N GLY A 106 3.05 3.44 -5.92
CA GLY A 106 3.02 4.70 -6.65
C GLY A 106 4.16 4.78 -7.67
N GLY A 107 3.80 4.81 -8.96
CA GLY A 107 4.77 4.86 -10.06
C GLY A 107 5.63 3.60 -10.24
N GLY A 108 5.37 2.51 -9.50
CA GLY A 108 6.19 1.31 -9.50
C GLY A 108 7.61 1.52 -8.96
N LEU A 109 7.76 2.43 -8.00
CA LEU A 109 9.06 2.82 -7.44
C LEU A 109 9.51 1.94 -6.28
N TYR A 110 8.55 1.33 -5.56
CA TYR A 110 8.79 0.37 -4.49
C TYR A 110 9.75 0.85 -3.39
N PRO A 111 9.42 1.97 -2.70
CA PRO A 111 10.32 2.62 -1.75
C PRO A 111 10.40 1.93 -0.38
N VAL A 112 9.60 0.88 -0.14
CA VAL A 112 9.50 0.24 1.17
C VAL A 112 10.69 -0.71 1.38
N GLY A 113 11.50 -0.47 2.41
CA GLY A 113 12.50 -1.42 2.88
C GLY A 113 11.87 -2.40 3.88
N VAL A 114 12.08 -3.70 3.67
CA VAL A 114 11.57 -4.77 4.54
C VAL A 114 12.72 -5.37 5.32
N TYR A 115 12.69 -5.22 6.65
CA TYR A 115 13.64 -5.85 7.55
C TYR A 115 12.96 -6.93 8.39
N TRP A 116 13.70 -7.99 8.72
CA TRP A 116 13.29 -9.02 9.66
C TRP A 116 14.25 -9.03 10.85
N ALA A 117 13.75 -8.65 12.02
CA ALA A 117 14.43 -8.88 13.29
C ALA A 117 14.10 -10.30 13.74
N ALA A 118 15.05 -11.21 13.55
CA ALA A 118 14.93 -12.60 13.92
C ALA A 118 15.53 -12.82 15.32
N GLY A 119 14.71 -13.26 16.27
CA GLY A 119 15.13 -13.61 17.62
C GLY A 119 15.32 -15.11 17.83
N ALA A 120 15.49 -15.50 19.10
CA ALA A 120 15.53 -16.91 19.52
C ALA A 120 14.29 -17.70 19.04
N GLY A 121 14.48 -18.99 18.73
CA GLY A 121 13.40 -19.85 18.20
C GLY A 121 13.17 -19.73 16.70
N GLY A 122 13.76 -18.71 16.05
CA GLY A 122 13.77 -18.57 14.60
C GLY A 122 14.69 -19.59 13.90
N PRO A 123 14.47 -19.84 12.60
CA PRO A 123 15.22 -20.80 11.78
C PRO A 123 16.59 -20.26 11.34
N LEU A 124 16.85 -18.96 11.54
CA LEU A 124 18.12 -18.31 11.28
C LEU A 124 18.78 -17.89 12.61
N ALA A 125 20.10 -17.68 12.58
CA ALA A 125 20.80 -17.09 13.72
C ALA A 125 20.16 -15.74 14.09
N PRO A 126 20.03 -15.41 15.39
CA PRO A 126 19.46 -14.13 15.80
C PRO A 126 20.19 -12.95 15.17
N GLY A 127 19.44 -11.97 14.67
CA GLY A 127 19.99 -10.86 13.92
C GLY A 127 18.93 -9.97 13.27
N LEU A 128 19.41 -8.94 12.60
CA LEU A 128 18.61 -8.07 11.75
C LEU A 128 18.96 -8.31 10.29
N TYR A 129 17.94 -8.65 9.51
CA TYR A 129 18.07 -9.01 8.10
C TYR A 129 17.28 -8.03 7.23
N HIS A 130 17.80 -7.68 6.06
CA HIS A 130 17.06 -6.94 5.04
C HIS A 130 16.67 -7.86 3.89
N TYR A 131 15.40 -7.90 3.52
CA TYR A 131 14.94 -8.65 2.37
C TYR A 131 15.46 -8.02 1.06
N ALA A 132 16.11 -8.82 0.22
CA ALA A 132 16.62 -8.41 -1.09
C ALA A 132 15.73 -8.97 -2.21
N PRO A 133 14.71 -8.20 -2.69
CA PRO A 133 13.75 -8.66 -3.69
C PRO A 133 14.34 -9.30 -4.95
N HIS A 134 15.47 -8.77 -5.44
CA HIS A 134 16.10 -9.24 -6.68
C HIS A 134 16.71 -10.64 -6.58
N GLN A 135 17.08 -11.06 -5.36
CA GLN A 135 17.74 -12.33 -5.10
C GLN A 135 16.82 -13.31 -4.37
N HIS A 136 15.62 -12.87 -3.99
CA HIS A 136 14.74 -13.58 -3.07
C HIS A 136 15.53 -14.16 -1.88
N GLY A 137 16.18 -13.26 -1.14
CA GLY A 137 17.08 -13.64 -0.05
C GLY A 137 17.15 -12.57 1.03
N LEU A 138 17.78 -12.92 2.15
CA LEU A 138 17.93 -12.08 3.32
C LEU A 138 19.39 -11.67 3.50
N ARG A 139 19.63 -10.36 3.53
CA ARG A 139 20.97 -9.82 3.83
C ARG A 139 21.13 -9.62 5.32
N ARG A 140 22.09 -10.30 5.94
CA ARG A 140 22.39 -10.11 7.37
C ARG A 140 23.09 -8.77 7.57
N LEU A 141 22.44 -7.85 8.29
CA LEU A 141 22.95 -6.50 8.56
C LEU A 141 23.51 -6.36 9.98
N LEU A 142 23.00 -7.16 10.92
CA LEU A 142 23.47 -7.21 12.29
C LEU A 142 23.31 -8.65 12.81
N ALA A 143 24.29 -9.13 13.58
CA ALA A 143 24.22 -10.40 14.28
C ALA A 143 23.99 -10.17 15.77
N GLY A 144 23.22 -11.06 16.41
CA GLY A 144 22.78 -10.93 17.79
C GLY A 144 21.28 -10.67 17.88
N ASP A 145 20.66 -11.11 18.98
CA ASP A 145 19.22 -10.92 19.20
C ASP A 145 18.91 -9.45 19.47
N VAL A 146 18.18 -8.81 18.56
CA VAL A 146 17.74 -7.40 18.65
C VAL A 146 16.25 -7.27 18.95
N THR A 147 15.58 -8.37 19.27
CA THR A 147 14.12 -8.34 19.56
C THR A 147 13.81 -7.55 20.83
N GLY A 148 14.76 -7.43 21.75
CA GLY A 148 14.67 -6.55 22.92
C GLY A 148 14.52 -5.09 22.53
N ASP A 149 15.36 -4.61 21.62
CA ASP A 149 15.31 -3.23 21.12
C ASP A 149 14.01 -2.92 20.38
N VAL A 150 13.49 -3.89 19.60
CA VAL A 150 12.20 -3.76 18.91
C VAL A 150 11.04 -3.71 19.90
N ARG A 151 11.01 -4.59 20.91
CA ARG A 151 9.98 -4.56 21.97
C ARG A 151 10.02 -3.27 22.77
N GLU A 152 11.21 -2.79 23.11
CA GLU A 152 11.34 -1.53 23.83
C GLU A 152 10.79 -0.35 23.01
N ALA A 153 11.01 -0.34 21.69
CA ALA A 153 10.42 0.65 20.80
C ALA A 153 8.89 0.57 20.71
N LEU A 154 8.33 -0.65 20.76
CA LEU A 154 6.89 -0.88 20.76
C LEU A 154 6.24 -0.56 22.12
N GLY A 155 6.99 -0.62 23.23
CA GLY A 155 6.46 -0.51 24.59
C GLY A 155 5.44 -1.61 24.92
N HIS A 156 4.51 -1.32 25.83
CA HIS A 156 3.40 -2.22 26.16
C HIS A 156 2.34 -2.20 25.04
N GLY A 157 2.47 -3.08 24.04
CA GLY A 157 1.70 -3.01 22.79
C GLY A 157 1.60 -4.33 22.03
N PRO A 158 1.16 -4.29 20.75
CA PRO A 158 1.05 -5.48 19.91
C PRO A 158 2.37 -6.25 19.83
N GLY A 159 2.30 -7.58 19.90
CA GLY A 159 3.48 -8.44 19.80
C GLY A 159 4.24 -8.67 21.10
N GLU A 160 3.61 -8.42 22.25
CA GLU A 160 4.18 -8.79 23.54
C GLU A 160 4.51 -10.29 23.55
N GLY A 161 5.78 -10.62 23.75
CA GLY A 161 6.29 -12.00 23.71
C GLY A 161 6.66 -12.54 22.32
N SER A 162 6.45 -11.80 21.22
CA SER A 162 6.89 -12.23 19.89
C SER A 162 8.42 -12.35 19.82
N SER A 163 8.91 -13.38 19.15
CA SER A 163 10.35 -13.55 18.86
C SER A 163 10.75 -13.08 17.47
N GLN A 164 9.79 -12.73 16.61
CA GLN A 164 10.01 -12.37 15.22
C GLN A 164 9.24 -11.09 14.87
N TYR A 165 9.92 -10.14 14.24
CA TYR A 165 9.31 -8.87 13.84
C TYR A 165 9.72 -8.49 12.42
N LEU A 166 8.76 -8.07 11.60
CA LEU A 166 9.05 -7.33 10.38
C LEU A 166 9.03 -5.84 10.66
N VAL A 167 10.02 -5.11 10.16
CA VAL A 167 10.09 -3.65 10.27
C VAL A 167 10.03 -3.07 8.86
N LEU A 168 9.07 -2.18 8.63
CA LEU A 168 8.86 -1.50 7.36
C LEU A 168 9.38 -0.07 7.43
N SER A 169 10.33 0.23 6.56
CA SER A 169 10.89 1.57 6.35
C SER A 169 10.50 2.13 4.99
N VAL A 170 10.67 3.42 4.80
CA VAL A 170 10.53 4.09 3.50
C VAL A 170 11.77 4.92 3.24
N LYS A 171 12.55 4.55 2.22
CA LYS A 171 13.66 5.37 1.75
C LYS A 171 13.10 6.50 0.88
N TYR A 172 13.08 7.73 1.40
CA TYR A 172 12.33 8.82 0.78
C TYR A 172 12.79 9.12 -0.65
N TRP A 173 14.11 9.16 -0.89
CA TRP A 173 14.67 9.46 -2.20
C TRP A 173 14.18 8.52 -3.31
N GLN A 174 13.90 7.24 -3.00
CA GLN A 174 13.37 6.28 -3.98
C GLN A 174 12.03 6.71 -4.59
N ASN A 175 11.27 7.52 -3.86
CA ASN A 175 9.98 8.04 -4.32
C ASN A 175 10.04 9.54 -4.66
N SER A 176 10.67 10.36 -3.80
CA SER A 176 10.72 11.81 -3.96
C SER A 176 11.54 12.27 -5.16
N PHE A 177 12.47 11.45 -5.69
CA PHE A 177 13.13 11.79 -6.97
C PHE A 177 12.13 12.02 -8.10
N LYS A 178 10.96 11.34 -8.06
CA LYS A 178 9.88 11.48 -9.06
C LYS A 178 8.77 12.37 -8.56
N TYR A 179 8.39 12.21 -7.29
CA TYR A 179 7.17 12.77 -6.73
C TYR A 179 7.41 13.96 -5.79
N ASN A 180 8.63 14.47 -5.67
CA ASN A 180 8.99 15.58 -4.79
C ASN A 180 8.29 15.49 -3.41
N SER A 181 7.72 16.59 -2.94
CA SER A 181 6.90 16.70 -1.73
C SER A 181 5.63 15.84 -1.73
N PHE A 182 5.04 15.51 -2.89
CA PHE A 182 3.89 14.60 -2.96
C PHE A 182 4.24 13.16 -2.52
N SER A 183 5.54 12.82 -2.45
CA SER A 183 6.00 11.48 -2.11
C SER A 183 5.46 10.98 -0.78
N PHE A 184 5.33 11.83 0.26
CA PHE A 184 4.87 11.36 1.57
C PHE A 184 3.45 10.78 1.54
N HIS A 185 2.59 11.33 0.68
CA HIS A 185 1.24 10.81 0.46
C HIS A 185 1.28 9.46 -0.27
N ALA A 186 2.07 9.36 -1.34
CA ALA A 186 2.22 8.13 -2.11
C ALA A 186 2.83 6.99 -1.27
N VAL A 187 3.91 7.25 -0.52
CA VAL A 187 4.60 6.20 0.25
C VAL A 187 3.79 5.72 1.46
N SER A 188 2.95 6.58 2.05
CA SER A 188 2.01 6.15 3.10
C SER A 188 1.03 5.10 2.56
N MET A 189 0.56 5.27 1.31
CA MET A 189 -0.27 4.26 0.64
C MET A 189 0.52 3.01 0.25
N ASP A 190 1.77 3.15 -0.19
CA ASP A 190 2.61 1.99 -0.54
C ASP A 190 2.81 1.05 0.67
N VAL A 191 2.98 1.59 1.87
CA VAL A 191 3.06 0.79 3.11
C VAL A 191 1.74 0.07 3.37
N GLY A 192 0.61 0.77 3.25
CA GLY A 192 -0.71 0.16 3.40
C GLY A 192 -0.98 -0.96 2.40
N ALA A 193 -0.58 -0.78 1.14
CA ALA A 193 -0.71 -1.77 0.09
C ALA A 193 0.15 -3.02 0.40
N LEU A 194 1.36 -2.85 0.92
CA LEU A 194 2.21 -3.98 1.33
C LEU A 194 1.61 -4.74 2.51
N VAL A 195 1.22 -4.03 3.56
CA VAL A 195 0.62 -4.66 4.74
C VAL A 195 -0.66 -5.40 4.36
N GLN A 196 -1.51 -4.81 3.51
CA GLN A 196 -2.72 -5.49 3.07
C GLN A 196 -2.43 -6.70 2.20
N THR A 197 -1.37 -6.67 1.38
CA THR A 197 -0.91 -7.86 0.65
C THR A 197 -0.62 -8.99 1.63
N TRP A 198 0.14 -8.71 2.69
CA TRP A 198 0.48 -9.69 3.71
C TRP A 198 -0.74 -10.18 4.49
N ARG A 199 -1.73 -9.32 4.76
CA ARG A 199 -2.98 -9.74 5.42
C ARG A 199 -3.80 -10.68 4.54
N LEU A 200 -3.93 -10.38 3.24
CA LEU A 200 -4.59 -11.28 2.28
C LEU A 200 -3.85 -12.62 2.19
N TRP A 201 -2.52 -12.56 2.06
CA TRP A 201 -1.67 -13.75 1.96
C TRP A 201 -1.73 -14.62 3.23
N ALA A 202 -1.61 -14.00 4.41
CA ALA A 202 -1.66 -14.68 5.70
C ALA A 202 -3.04 -15.32 5.94
N ARG A 203 -4.13 -14.61 5.62
CA ARG A 203 -5.49 -15.15 5.73
C ARG A 203 -5.68 -16.40 4.88
N ALA A 204 -5.16 -16.41 3.65
CA ALA A 204 -5.18 -17.58 2.78
C ALA A 204 -4.49 -18.80 3.41
N HIS A 205 -3.59 -18.59 4.36
CA HIS A 205 -2.85 -19.62 5.09
C HIS A 205 -3.35 -19.83 6.53
N GLY A 206 -4.48 -19.24 6.93
CA GLY A 206 -5.02 -19.36 8.29
C GLY A 206 -4.27 -18.54 9.34
N LEU A 207 -3.41 -17.63 8.92
CA LEU A 207 -2.60 -16.75 9.76
C LEU A 207 -3.20 -15.35 9.81
N ARG A 208 -2.77 -14.57 10.81
CA ARG A 208 -3.15 -13.17 10.96
C ARG A 208 -1.90 -12.32 11.14
N ILE A 209 -1.96 -11.11 10.60
CA ILE A 209 -0.94 -10.08 10.77
C ILE A 209 -1.67 -8.78 11.09
N ALA A 210 -1.13 -8.02 12.06
CA ALA A 210 -1.56 -6.67 12.37
C ALA A 210 -0.32 -5.77 12.52
N PRO A 211 -0.29 -4.59 11.88
CA PRO A 211 0.79 -3.63 12.07
C PRO A 211 0.63 -2.87 13.41
N ALA A 212 1.73 -2.70 14.13
CA ALA A 212 1.91 -1.61 15.06
C ALA A 212 2.34 -0.37 14.26
N LEU A 213 1.61 0.73 14.45
CA LEU A 213 1.84 1.99 13.77
C LEU A 213 2.39 3.05 14.71
N TRP A 214 2.16 2.96 16.03
CA TRP A 214 2.73 3.89 17.03
C TRP A 214 3.81 3.19 17.85
N PHE A 215 5.03 3.74 17.79
CA PHE A 215 6.26 3.22 18.39
C PHE A 215 7.36 4.29 18.37
N ASP A 216 8.42 4.08 19.14
CA ASP A 216 9.64 4.90 19.11
C ASP A 216 10.40 4.69 17.77
N GLU A 217 10.05 5.48 16.77
CA GLU A 217 10.64 5.45 15.43
C GLU A 217 12.12 5.81 15.43
N GLU A 218 12.56 6.75 16.27
CA GLU A 218 13.97 7.15 16.35
C GLU A 218 14.85 6.00 16.88
N ARG A 219 14.35 5.24 17.85
CA ARG A 219 15.04 4.02 18.32
C ARG A 219 15.20 3.00 17.21
N LEU A 220 14.15 2.74 16.45
CA LEU A 220 14.24 1.80 15.33
C LEU A 220 15.15 2.34 14.22
N ALA A 221 15.13 3.63 13.91
CA ALA A 221 16.04 4.24 12.95
C ALA A 221 17.51 4.06 13.36
N ARG A 222 17.84 4.26 14.66
CA ARG A 222 19.18 3.98 15.21
C ARG A 222 19.57 2.50 15.07
N LEU A 223 18.65 1.58 15.37
CA LEU A 223 18.88 0.14 15.21
C LEU A 223 19.15 -0.23 13.74
N LEU A 224 18.35 0.31 12.82
CA LEU A 224 18.52 0.13 11.36
C LEU A 224 19.75 0.84 10.79
N GLY A 225 20.40 1.73 11.55
CA GLY A 225 21.56 2.48 11.12
C GLY A 225 21.25 3.53 10.04
N VAL A 226 20.04 4.09 10.06
CA VAL A 226 19.56 5.08 9.07
C VAL A 226 19.28 6.44 9.71
N ALA A 227 19.46 7.51 8.94
CA ALA A 227 19.05 8.86 9.34
C ALA A 227 17.53 9.01 9.14
N PRO A 228 16.75 9.43 10.16
CA PRO A 228 15.30 9.58 10.03
C PRO A 228 14.89 10.46 8.83
N GLU A 229 15.64 11.51 8.56
CA GLU A 229 15.38 12.46 7.47
C GLU A 229 15.49 11.82 6.08
N GLU A 230 16.28 10.76 5.94
CA GLU A 230 16.47 10.02 4.69
C GLU A 230 15.55 8.79 4.58
N GLU A 231 15.26 8.15 5.71
CA GLU A 231 14.48 6.91 5.79
C GLU A 231 13.64 6.83 7.07
N GLY A 232 12.32 6.95 6.93
CA GLY A 232 11.37 6.83 8.03
C GLY A 232 10.93 5.38 8.28
N VAL A 233 10.58 5.04 9.52
CA VAL A 233 10.02 3.73 9.90
C VAL A 233 8.50 3.86 10.07
N PHE A 234 7.74 3.15 9.24
CA PHE A 234 6.30 3.34 9.09
C PHE A 234 5.46 2.32 9.83
N ALA A 235 5.93 1.07 9.94
CA ALA A 235 5.20 0.00 10.62
C ALA A 235 6.16 -1.05 11.19
N VAL A 236 5.74 -1.68 12.28
CA VAL A 236 6.35 -2.89 12.82
C VAL A 236 5.29 -3.97 12.88
N LEU A 237 5.59 -5.18 12.44
CA LEU A 237 4.66 -6.28 12.41
C LEU A 237 5.24 -7.44 13.23
N PRO A 238 4.80 -7.60 14.47
CA PRO A 238 5.07 -8.82 15.23
C PRO A 238 4.47 -10.02 14.52
N LEU A 239 5.21 -11.11 14.45
CA LEU A 239 4.74 -12.36 13.86
C LEU A 239 4.52 -13.40 14.96
N GLU A 240 3.38 -14.08 14.93
CA GLU A 240 3.17 -15.32 15.69
C GLU A 240 4.03 -16.41 15.02
N TRP A 241 5.11 -16.86 15.66
CA TRP A 241 6.04 -17.82 15.07
C TRP A 241 5.80 -19.24 15.59
N GLU A 242 5.92 -20.24 14.71
CA GLU A 242 5.79 -21.64 15.13
C GLU A 242 6.96 -22.02 16.05
N GLY A 243 6.63 -22.55 17.23
CA GLY A 243 7.62 -22.89 18.24
C GLY A 243 7.97 -21.75 19.20
N ASP A 244 7.32 -20.58 19.09
CA ASP A 244 7.32 -19.60 20.16
C ASP A 244 6.68 -20.23 21.40
N ALA A 245 7.51 -20.67 22.35
CA ALA A 245 7.03 -21.03 23.68
C ALA A 245 6.53 -19.75 24.37
N ALA A 246 5.37 -19.83 25.03
CA ALA A 246 4.90 -18.75 25.89
C ALA A 246 6.00 -18.42 26.93
N GLY A 247 6.66 -17.28 26.77
CA GLY A 247 7.78 -16.86 27.62
C GLY A 247 9.17 -17.29 27.16
N SER A 248 9.40 -17.59 25.86
CA SER A 248 10.76 -17.64 25.28
C SER A 248 11.55 -16.42 25.75
N ALA A 249 12.73 -16.65 26.34
CA ALA A 249 13.53 -15.60 26.99
C ALA A 249 13.78 -14.47 25.99
N ALA A 250 13.04 -13.39 26.17
CA ALA A 250 13.13 -12.18 25.39
C ALA A 250 14.59 -11.72 25.36
N GLY A 251 15.15 -11.52 24.16
CA GLY A 251 16.40 -10.78 24.00
C GLY A 251 16.34 -9.49 24.84
N THR A 252 17.38 -9.27 25.64
CA THR A 252 17.51 -8.04 26.44
C THR A 252 17.96 -6.91 25.51
N PRO A 253 17.41 -5.69 25.63
CA PRO A 253 17.89 -4.55 24.84
C PRO A 253 19.40 -4.41 24.93
N SER A 254 20.06 -4.20 23.80
CA SER A 254 21.51 -4.14 23.73
C SER A 254 21.98 -2.70 23.60
N ALA A 255 22.70 -2.21 24.61
CA ALA A 255 23.27 -0.87 24.57
C ALA A 255 24.26 -0.74 23.40
N GLY A 256 23.87 0.04 22.38
CA GLY A 256 24.71 0.33 21.21
C GLY A 256 24.57 -0.64 20.03
N ALA A 257 23.55 -1.52 20.02
CA ALA A 257 23.20 -2.30 18.84
C ALA A 257 22.73 -1.37 17.70
N GLY A 258 23.35 -1.50 16.53
CA GLY A 258 23.02 -0.70 15.35
C GLY A 258 23.73 -1.24 14.11
N VAL A 259 23.00 -1.27 13.00
CA VAL A 259 23.55 -1.68 11.71
C VAL A 259 24.68 -0.73 11.30
N ARG A 260 25.81 -1.32 10.91
CA ARG A 260 26.97 -0.57 10.36
C ARG A 260 27.08 -0.67 8.84
N HIS A 261 26.37 -1.61 8.22
CA HIS A 261 26.28 -1.70 6.77
C HIS A 261 25.52 -0.48 6.23
N ARG A 262 26.12 0.21 5.27
CA ARG A 262 25.47 1.35 4.60
C ARG A 262 24.85 0.91 3.28
N ASP A 263 23.66 1.44 3.01
CA ASP A 263 23.06 1.33 1.69
C ASP A 263 23.89 2.14 0.68
N ALA A 264 24.18 1.53 -0.47
CA ALA A 264 24.93 2.15 -1.54
C ALA A 264 23.98 2.66 -2.62
N GLU A 265 23.62 3.94 -2.54
CA GLU A 265 22.84 4.64 -3.55
C GLU A 265 23.60 4.74 -4.89
N ARG A 266 22.86 4.68 -6.00
CA ARG A 266 23.34 4.91 -7.37
C ARG A 266 23.29 6.39 -7.75
N SER A 267 22.28 7.14 -7.33
CA SER A 267 22.17 8.59 -7.62
C SER A 267 23.42 9.33 -7.18
N ARG A 268 23.92 10.21 -8.06
CA ARG A 268 25.03 11.12 -7.75
C ARG A 268 24.56 12.28 -6.90
N THR A 269 23.33 12.72 -7.12
CA THR A 269 22.69 13.81 -6.37
C THR A 269 21.44 13.28 -5.67
N VAL A 270 21.34 13.53 -4.37
CA VAL A 270 20.13 13.29 -3.57
C VAL A 270 19.57 14.66 -3.19
N LEU A 271 18.30 14.91 -3.51
CA LEU A 271 17.65 16.18 -3.20
C LEU A 271 16.76 16.03 -1.97
N ALA A 272 16.80 17.07 -1.13
CA ALA A 272 15.89 17.26 -0.02
C ALA A 272 14.70 18.14 -0.46
N PHE A 273 13.55 17.93 0.17
CA PHE A 273 12.35 18.71 -0.09
C PHE A 273 11.75 19.16 1.24
N GLU A 274 11.74 20.47 1.50
CA GLU A 274 11.33 21.03 2.79
C GLU A 274 9.96 20.52 3.23
N THR A 275 8.97 20.50 2.32
CA THR A 275 7.62 20.04 2.63
C THR A 275 7.60 18.59 3.11
N LEU A 276 8.41 17.72 2.49
CA LEU A 276 8.56 16.31 2.86
C LEU A 276 9.22 16.15 4.23
N GLU A 277 10.30 16.90 4.48
CA GLU A 277 11.00 16.89 5.77
C GLU A 277 10.08 17.34 6.91
N ARG A 278 9.33 18.42 6.69
CA ARG A 278 8.41 18.97 7.68
C ARG A 278 7.25 18.01 8.00
N ILE A 279 6.67 17.34 7.01
CA ILE A 279 5.59 16.38 7.28
C ILE A 279 6.14 15.15 7.97
N HIS A 280 7.34 14.68 7.58
CA HIS A 280 7.98 13.60 8.30
C HIS A 280 8.22 13.96 9.77
N ALA A 281 8.84 15.12 10.05
CA ALA A 281 9.12 15.59 11.40
C ALA A 281 7.84 15.72 12.25
N ALA A 282 6.75 16.23 11.67
CA ALA A 282 5.44 16.30 12.34
C ALA A 282 4.94 14.90 12.75
N THR A 283 5.04 13.90 11.87
CA THR A 283 4.63 12.53 12.19
C THR A 283 5.58 11.77 13.12
N LEU A 284 6.78 12.30 13.37
CA LEU A 284 7.80 11.74 14.27
C LEU A 284 7.61 12.20 15.72
N GLY A 285 7.28 13.48 15.94
CA GLY A 285 7.35 14.13 17.26
C GLY A 285 6.52 13.50 18.40
N ARG A 286 5.51 12.68 18.06
CA ARG A 286 4.69 11.92 19.02
C ARG A 286 4.47 10.47 18.57
N ALA A 287 5.45 9.89 17.88
CA ALA A 287 5.32 8.55 17.28
C ALA A 287 5.05 7.44 18.31
N GLY A 288 5.55 7.58 19.54
CA GLY A 288 5.32 6.64 20.64
C GLY A 288 3.99 6.82 21.39
N ASP A 289 3.23 7.88 21.11
CA ASP A 289 1.98 8.18 21.80
C ASP A 289 0.84 7.34 21.22
N ARG A 290 0.79 6.07 21.64
CA ARG A 290 -0.22 5.11 21.23
C ARG A 290 -1.64 5.61 21.56
N PRO A 291 -2.54 5.75 20.57
CA PRO A 291 -3.92 6.11 20.83
C PRO A 291 -4.67 4.98 21.52
N ALA A 292 -5.73 5.31 22.25
CA ALA A 292 -6.62 4.31 22.84
C ALA A 292 -7.36 3.51 21.75
N PRO A 293 -7.66 2.21 21.97
CA PRO A 293 -8.53 1.47 21.08
C PRO A 293 -9.89 2.16 20.91
N GLY A 294 -10.30 2.38 19.66
CA GLY A 294 -11.54 3.10 19.34
C GLY A 294 -11.39 4.62 19.24
N ALA A 295 -10.18 5.17 19.36
CA ALA A 295 -9.95 6.61 19.12
C ALA A 295 -10.46 7.08 17.76
N LEU A 296 -10.42 6.20 16.74
CA LEU A 296 -10.88 6.50 15.39
C LEU A 296 -12.41 6.55 15.23
N ASP A 297 -13.19 6.18 16.25
CA ASP A 297 -14.66 6.23 16.17
C ASP A 297 -15.17 7.65 15.90
N ALA A 298 -14.48 8.68 16.39
CA ALA A 298 -14.81 10.09 16.12
C ALA A 298 -14.58 10.49 14.65
N ALA A 299 -13.69 9.77 13.96
CA ALA A 299 -13.35 9.95 12.55
C ALA A 299 -14.09 8.98 11.63
N ALA A 300 -15.10 8.27 12.14
CA ALA A 300 -15.90 7.33 11.37
C ALA A 300 -16.45 7.96 10.09
N ALA A 301 -16.47 7.15 9.03
CA ALA A 301 -17.06 7.49 7.75
C ALA A 301 -18.51 7.94 7.91
N TYR A 302 -18.92 8.91 7.10
CA TYR A 302 -20.31 9.36 7.12
C TYR A 302 -21.23 8.27 6.55
N PRO A 303 -22.52 8.24 6.96
CA PRO A 303 -23.52 7.42 6.31
C PRO A 303 -23.58 7.70 4.81
N PRO A 304 -23.83 6.67 3.97
CA PRO A 304 -23.85 6.82 2.53
C PRO A 304 -24.95 7.78 2.09
N ARG A 305 -24.58 8.78 1.30
CA ARG A 305 -25.48 9.84 0.80
C ARG A 305 -26.13 9.46 -0.52
N GLY A 306 -27.12 10.23 -0.95
CA GLY A 306 -27.77 10.08 -2.26
C GLY A 306 -29.23 9.65 -2.19
N GLY A 307 -29.81 9.48 -3.37
CA GLY A 307 -31.23 9.17 -3.55
C GLY A 307 -31.61 7.73 -3.21
N ARG A 308 -32.65 7.22 -3.88
CA ARG A 308 -33.21 5.89 -3.63
C ARG A 308 -32.13 4.80 -3.84
N PRO A 309 -32.01 3.81 -2.93
CA PRO A 309 -31.04 2.73 -3.08
C PRO A 309 -31.35 1.85 -4.30
N VAL A 310 -30.31 1.50 -5.03
CA VAL A 310 -30.28 0.49 -6.10
C VAL A 310 -29.60 -0.75 -5.52
N PRO A 311 -30.33 -1.84 -5.22
CA PRO A 311 -29.75 -3.02 -4.61
C PRO A 311 -28.72 -3.66 -5.55
N LEU A 312 -27.59 -4.10 -5.00
CA LEU A 312 -26.61 -4.90 -5.73
C LEU A 312 -26.91 -6.40 -5.58
N PRO A 313 -26.62 -7.21 -6.61
CA PRO A 313 -26.68 -8.66 -6.47
C PRO A 313 -25.59 -9.15 -5.53
N ALA A 314 -25.72 -10.38 -5.04
CA ALA A 314 -24.66 -11.00 -4.24
C ALA A 314 -23.30 -10.96 -4.97
N PRO A 315 -22.19 -10.69 -4.26
CA PRO A 315 -20.86 -10.72 -4.86
C PRO A 315 -20.57 -12.04 -5.57
N ALA A 316 -19.98 -11.96 -6.77
CA ALA A 316 -19.53 -13.15 -7.48
C ALA A 316 -18.47 -13.90 -6.66
N ALA A 317 -18.48 -15.23 -6.70
CA ALA A 317 -17.36 -16.01 -6.20
C ALA A 317 -16.14 -15.81 -7.14
N PRO A 318 -14.93 -15.58 -6.61
CA PRO A 318 -13.77 -15.39 -7.46
C PRO A 318 -13.37 -16.72 -8.14
N PRO A 319 -13.16 -16.74 -9.48
CA PRO A 319 -12.69 -17.93 -10.18
C PRO A 319 -11.22 -18.29 -9.87
N MET A 320 -10.47 -17.38 -9.22
CA MET A 320 -9.07 -17.56 -8.87
C MET A 320 -8.87 -17.37 -7.36
N GLY A 321 -8.08 -18.24 -6.72
CA GLY A 321 -7.73 -18.12 -5.31
C GLY A 321 -6.80 -16.93 -5.02
N GLU A 322 -6.78 -16.46 -3.77
CA GLU A 322 -6.08 -15.24 -3.35
C GLU A 322 -4.59 -15.19 -3.73
N ALA A 323 -3.84 -16.28 -3.50
CA ALA A 323 -2.41 -16.33 -3.83
C ALA A 323 -2.15 -16.21 -5.35
N ALA A 324 -2.96 -16.87 -6.16
CA ALA A 324 -2.89 -16.75 -7.61
C ALA A 324 -3.30 -15.34 -8.08
N ALA A 325 -4.32 -14.74 -7.45
CA ALA A 325 -4.75 -13.38 -7.76
C ALA A 325 -3.66 -12.34 -7.43
N LEU A 326 -2.93 -12.52 -6.32
CA LEU A 326 -1.79 -11.68 -5.99
C LEU A 326 -0.70 -11.74 -7.08
N ARG A 327 -0.35 -12.94 -7.56
CA ARG A 327 0.65 -13.09 -8.63
C ARG A 327 0.16 -12.57 -9.98
N ALA A 328 -1.13 -12.72 -10.28
CA ALA A 328 -1.73 -12.33 -11.56
C ALA A 328 -2.04 -10.84 -11.67
N ARG A 329 -2.22 -10.13 -10.55
CA ARG A 329 -2.61 -8.71 -10.60
C ARG A 329 -1.57 -7.86 -11.30
N ARG A 330 -2.07 -6.87 -12.04
CA ARG A 330 -1.27 -5.87 -12.75
C ARG A 330 -2.07 -4.59 -12.92
N SER A 331 -1.38 -3.53 -13.30
CA SER A 331 -2.03 -2.29 -13.74
C SER A 331 -2.30 -2.36 -15.25
N SER A 332 -3.53 -2.05 -15.66
CA SER A 332 -3.98 -2.17 -17.06
C SER A 332 -3.45 -1.08 -17.99
N PHE A 333 -3.11 0.10 -17.49
CA PHE A 333 -2.57 1.25 -18.24
C PHE A 333 -3.13 1.44 -19.66
N GLY A 334 -4.39 1.91 -19.73
CA GLY A 334 -5.02 2.28 -21.01
C GLY A 334 -5.52 1.11 -21.86
N ARG A 335 -5.54 -0.11 -21.31
CA ARG A 335 -6.03 -1.31 -21.99
C ARG A 335 -7.52 -1.58 -21.84
N PHE A 336 -8.28 -0.73 -21.15
CA PHE A 336 -9.71 -0.96 -20.94
C PHE A 336 -10.50 -1.00 -22.26
N ASP A 337 -11.56 -1.78 -22.25
CA ASP A 337 -12.47 -2.01 -23.37
C ASP A 337 -13.92 -1.95 -22.89
N ALA A 338 -14.65 -0.91 -23.31
CA ALA A 338 -16.05 -0.73 -22.95
C ALA A 338 -17.01 -1.65 -23.73
N THR A 339 -16.55 -2.34 -24.79
CA THR A 339 -17.43 -3.23 -25.58
C THR A 339 -17.93 -4.43 -24.79
N ARG A 340 -17.23 -4.77 -23.69
CA ARG A 340 -17.66 -5.75 -22.71
C ARG A 340 -17.91 -5.04 -21.38
N ALA A 341 -19.17 -4.96 -20.99
CA ALA A 341 -19.57 -4.42 -19.69
C ALA A 341 -19.05 -5.30 -18.54
N VAL A 342 -18.79 -4.67 -17.40
CA VAL A 342 -18.56 -5.37 -16.14
C VAL A 342 -19.91 -5.85 -15.61
N THR A 343 -19.99 -7.06 -15.05
CA THR A 343 -21.28 -7.52 -14.49
C THR A 343 -21.57 -6.84 -13.15
N ALA A 344 -22.84 -6.77 -12.76
CA ALA A 344 -23.21 -6.19 -11.47
C ALA A 344 -22.61 -6.96 -10.28
N GLU A 345 -22.48 -8.29 -10.37
CA GLU A 345 -21.86 -9.14 -9.34
C GLU A 345 -20.35 -8.90 -9.21
N GLN A 346 -19.69 -8.59 -10.33
CA GLN A 346 -18.27 -8.23 -10.32
C GLN A 346 -18.03 -6.86 -9.67
N LEU A 347 -18.87 -5.86 -9.99
CA LEU A 347 -18.83 -4.58 -9.30
C LEU A 347 -19.15 -4.75 -7.81
N ALA A 348 -20.16 -5.54 -7.47
CA ALA A 348 -20.56 -5.82 -6.10
C ALA A 348 -19.42 -6.48 -5.29
N ALA A 349 -18.68 -7.43 -5.88
CA ALA A 349 -17.51 -8.02 -5.27
C ALA A 349 -16.40 -6.99 -5.00
N ALA A 350 -16.06 -6.16 -5.99
CA ALA A 350 -15.06 -5.10 -5.81
C ALA A 350 -15.44 -4.11 -4.70
N LEU A 351 -16.70 -3.67 -4.65
CA LEU A 351 -17.20 -2.76 -3.62
C LEU A 351 -17.23 -3.39 -2.23
N ALA A 352 -17.73 -4.62 -2.12
CA ALA A 352 -17.82 -5.35 -0.85
C ALA A 352 -16.45 -5.62 -0.26
N ASP A 353 -15.50 -6.13 -1.05
CA ASP A 353 -14.13 -6.41 -0.60
C ASP A 353 -13.40 -5.11 -0.18
N CYS A 354 -13.56 -4.05 -0.96
CA CYS A 354 -12.98 -2.75 -0.63
C CYS A 354 -13.57 -2.18 0.67
N ALA A 355 -14.90 -2.24 0.85
CA ALA A 355 -15.57 -1.73 2.05
C ALA A 355 -15.23 -2.53 3.31
N ALA A 356 -14.99 -3.83 3.16
CA ALA A 356 -14.57 -4.71 4.25
C ALA A 356 -13.10 -4.50 4.66
N THR A 357 -12.30 -3.81 3.84
CA THR A 357 -10.88 -3.60 4.12
C THR A 357 -10.71 -2.62 5.29
N ARG A 358 -9.89 -3.04 6.27
CA ARG A 358 -9.50 -2.23 7.44
C ARG A 358 -7.99 -2.07 7.49
N PRO A 359 -7.44 -0.95 7.97
CA PRO A 359 -5.99 -0.81 8.17
C PRO A 359 -5.44 -1.81 9.21
N GLY A 360 -6.27 -2.25 10.16
CA GLY A 360 -5.89 -3.24 11.17
C GLY A 360 -4.97 -2.65 12.25
N SER A 361 -5.18 -1.38 12.58
CA SER A 361 -4.31 -0.63 13.50
C SER A 361 -4.77 -0.73 14.96
N GLU A 362 -3.84 -0.49 15.89
CA GLU A 362 -4.11 -0.42 17.34
C GLU A 362 -5.12 0.67 17.76
N ALA A 363 -5.35 1.68 16.91
CA ALA A 363 -6.33 2.74 17.16
C ALA A 363 -7.78 2.33 16.86
N GLU A 364 -7.98 1.20 16.17
CA GLU A 364 -9.30 0.64 15.88
C GLU A 364 -9.74 -0.28 17.01
N ARG A 365 -11.05 -0.31 17.31
CA ARG A 365 -11.63 -1.36 18.13
C ARG A 365 -12.26 -2.47 17.27
N PRO A 366 -12.27 -3.73 17.72
CA PRO A 366 -12.99 -4.79 17.03
C PRO A 366 -14.46 -4.43 16.80
N GLY A 367 -14.94 -4.58 15.57
CA GLY A 367 -16.31 -4.23 15.19
C GLY A 367 -16.62 -2.72 15.24
N GLY A 368 -15.61 -1.85 15.33
CA GLY A 368 -15.78 -0.40 15.22
C GLY A 368 -16.28 0.03 13.84
N PRO A 369 -16.75 1.28 13.69
CA PRO A 369 -17.23 1.81 12.43
C PRO A 369 -16.11 1.85 11.36
N PRO A 370 -16.45 1.85 10.06
CA PRO A 370 -15.46 2.01 9.01
C PRO A 370 -14.86 3.42 9.01
N LEU A 371 -13.57 3.52 8.66
CA LEU A 371 -12.85 4.79 8.52
C LEU A 371 -13.07 5.46 7.15
N THR A 372 -13.49 4.67 6.16
CA THR A 372 -13.54 5.09 4.75
C THR A 372 -14.93 4.91 4.17
N SER A 373 -15.40 5.86 3.37
CA SER A 373 -16.55 5.68 2.48
C SER A 373 -16.08 5.32 1.07
N LEU A 374 -16.93 4.64 0.30
CA LEU A 374 -16.66 4.30 -1.10
C LEU A 374 -17.71 4.89 -2.01
N TYR A 375 -17.25 5.53 -3.08
CA TYR A 375 -18.07 6.00 -4.17
C TYR A 375 -17.74 5.24 -5.45
N ALA A 376 -18.70 5.13 -6.36
CA ALA A 376 -18.54 4.48 -7.65
C ALA A 376 -19.09 5.36 -8.76
N PHE A 377 -18.25 5.72 -9.72
CA PHE A 377 -18.65 6.27 -11.01
C PHE A 377 -18.86 5.10 -11.96
N VAL A 378 -20.12 4.79 -12.27
CA VAL A 378 -20.51 3.68 -13.14
C VAL A 378 -20.61 4.18 -14.58
N ASN A 379 -19.84 3.57 -15.49
CA ASN A 379 -19.91 3.83 -16.93
C ASN A 379 -20.60 2.68 -17.67
N HIS A 380 -20.04 1.47 -17.59
CA HIS A 380 -20.41 0.30 -18.40
C HIS A 380 -20.57 -0.93 -17.50
N VAL A 381 -21.65 -0.95 -16.72
CA VAL A 381 -21.98 -2.06 -15.82
C VAL A 381 -23.37 -2.58 -16.15
N GLU A 382 -23.50 -3.89 -16.30
CA GLU A 382 -24.75 -4.54 -16.67
C GLU A 382 -25.84 -4.26 -15.63
N GLY A 383 -27.01 -3.80 -16.08
CA GLY A 383 -28.17 -3.57 -15.21
C GLY A 383 -28.06 -2.39 -14.24
N ILE A 384 -27.00 -1.57 -14.32
CA ILE A 384 -26.84 -0.37 -13.49
C ILE A 384 -26.67 0.84 -14.39
N GLU A 385 -27.57 1.81 -14.25
CA GLU A 385 -27.55 3.04 -15.05
C GLU A 385 -26.25 3.84 -14.83
N PRO A 386 -25.67 4.47 -15.86
CA PRO A 386 -24.51 5.33 -15.71
C PRO A 386 -24.79 6.49 -14.73
N GLY A 387 -23.85 6.71 -13.82
CA GLY A 387 -24.03 7.68 -12.73
C GLY A 387 -22.87 7.69 -11.73
N SER A 388 -22.92 8.65 -10.81
CA SER A 388 -22.05 8.71 -9.64
C SER A 388 -22.85 8.26 -8.41
N TYR A 389 -22.36 7.27 -7.68
CA TYR A 389 -23.07 6.60 -6.59
C TYR A 389 -22.22 6.57 -5.32
N ALA A 390 -22.87 6.67 -4.16
CA ALA A 390 -22.27 6.25 -2.88
C ALA A 390 -22.62 4.78 -2.63
N TYR A 391 -21.66 3.99 -2.15
CA TYR A 391 -21.91 2.60 -1.78
C TYR A 391 -22.37 2.49 -0.33
N ASP A 392 -23.55 1.90 -0.14
CA ASP A 392 -24.11 1.54 1.16
C ASP A 392 -23.74 0.09 1.47
N ALA A 393 -22.70 -0.10 2.26
CA ALA A 393 -22.16 -1.42 2.58
C ALA A 393 -23.11 -2.24 3.48
N GLU A 394 -23.92 -1.59 4.32
CA GLU A 394 -24.88 -2.27 5.21
C GLU A 394 -26.09 -2.77 4.42
N ALA A 395 -26.66 -1.91 3.56
CA ALA A 395 -27.78 -2.29 2.70
C ALA A 395 -27.36 -3.08 1.45
N HIS A 396 -26.06 -3.22 1.19
CA HIS A 396 -25.48 -3.74 -0.05
C HIS A 396 -26.11 -3.11 -1.30
N ALA A 397 -26.07 -1.78 -1.38
CA ALA A 397 -26.77 -1.01 -2.41
C ALA A 397 -25.96 0.22 -2.86
N LEU A 398 -26.26 0.71 -4.06
CA LEU A 398 -25.75 1.99 -4.57
C LEU A 398 -26.80 3.08 -4.36
N ARG A 399 -26.39 4.24 -3.85
CA ARG A 399 -27.24 5.42 -3.70
C ARG A 399 -26.82 6.48 -4.72
N LEU A 400 -27.73 6.83 -5.61
CA LEU A 400 -27.43 7.77 -6.71
C LEU A 400 -27.14 9.17 -6.15
N VAL A 401 -25.96 9.70 -6.46
CA VAL A 401 -25.53 11.06 -6.11
C VAL A 401 -25.73 11.99 -7.30
N VAL A 402 -25.20 11.61 -8.48
CA VAL A 402 -25.38 12.39 -9.72
C VAL A 402 -25.78 11.46 -10.87
N PRO A 403 -26.93 11.71 -11.54
CA PRO A 403 -27.34 10.92 -12.70
C PRO A 403 -26.49 11.21 -13.94
N GLY A 404 -26.49 10.25 -14.86
CA GLY A 404 -25.93 10.41 -16.20
C GLY A 404 -24.47 9.96 -16.32
N PRO A 405 -23.99 9.82 -17.56
CA PRO A 405 -22.68 9.22 -17.85
C PRO A 405 -21.53 10.03 -17.22
N PRO A 406 -20.70 9.43 -16.36
CA PRO A 406 -19.62 10.15 -15.69
C PRO A 406 -18.35 10.26 -16.55
N GLY A 407 -18.24 9.51 -17.65
CA GLY A 407 -17.06 9.46 -18.53
C GLY A 407 -16.40 10.81 -18.84
N PRO A 408 -17.12 11.80 -19.40
CA PRO A 408 -16.54 13.11 -19.71
C PRO A 408 -15.99 13.84 -18.47
N PHE A 409 -16.67 13.75 -17.33
CA PHE A 409 -16.19 14.31 -16.07
C PHE A 409 -14.90 13.62 -15.61
N LEU A 410 -14.89 12.29 -15.63
CA LEU A 410 -13.74 11.48 -15.24
C LEU A 410 -12.52 11.83 -16.10
N GLN A 411 -12.69 11.89 -17.43
CA GLN A 411 -11.59 12.14 -18.36
C GLN A 411 -11.06 13.58 -18.27
N ALA A 412 -11.94 14.57 -18.08
CA ALA A 412 -11.55 15.98 -17.95
C ALA A 412 -10.77 16.28 -16.65
N ASN A 413 -10.98 15.46 -15.60
CA ASN A 413 -10.36 15.65 -14.29
C ASN A 413 -9.19 14.68 -14.04
N TYR A 414 -8.67 14.03 -15.08
CA TYR A 414 -7.52 13.14 -15.01
C TYR A 414 -6.27 13.78 -15.64
N PHE A 415 -5.16 13.78 -14.93
CA PHE A 415 -3.97 14.57 -15.32
C PHE A 415 -2.98 13.84 -16.24
N LEU A 416 -3.19 12.54 -16.47
CA LEU A 416 -2.27 11.70 -17.25
C LEU A 416 -2.96 11.14 -18.49
N SER A 417 -2.16 10.82 -19.50
CA SER A 417 -2.66 10.26 -20.77
C SER A 417 -2.52 8.73 -20.85
N ASN A 418 -2.30 8.06 -19.71
CA ASN A 418 -2.05 6.61 -19.62
C ASN A 418 -3.32 5.79 -19.35
N TYR A 419 -4.49 6.41 -19.22
CA TYR A 419 -5.80 5.78 -19.15
C TYR A 419 -6.83 6.54 -19.98
N ASN A 420 -7.76 5.81 -20.59
CA ASN A 420 -9.01 6.34 -21.09
C ASN A 420 -10.10 5.95 -20.08
N LEU A 421 -10.58 6.93 -19.31
CA LEU A 421 -11.53 6.70 -18.21
C LEU A 421 -12.95 6.43 -18.72
N GLU A 422 -13.29 6.86 -19.94
CA GLU A 422 -14.56 6.54 -20.58
C GLU A 422 -14.67 5.06 -20.96
N GLN A 423 -13.55 4.36 -21.07
CA GLN A 423 -13.51 2.92 -21.37
C GLN A 423 -13.55 2.03 -20.12
N ALA A 424 -13.33 2.59 -18.93
CA ALA A 424 -13.44 1.83 -17.68
C ALA A 424 -14.91 1.47 -17.43
N GLY A 425 -15.19 0.26 -16.93
CA GLY A 425 -16.54 -0.14 -16.54
C GLY A 425 -17.04 0.67 -15.34
N ALA A 426 -16.19 0.84 -14.32
CA ALA A 426 -16.45 1.72 -13.19
C ALA A 426 -15.15 2.35 -12.64
N VAL A 427 -15.27 3.47 -11.94
CA VAL A 427 -14.18 4.10 -11.18
C VAL A 427 -14.61 4.22 -9.71
N LEU A 428 -13.93 3.49 -8.84
CA LEU A 428 -14.15 3.50 -7.40
C LEU A 428 -13.28 4.57 -6.74
N VAL A 429 -13.82 5.27 -5.75
CA VAL A 429 -13.15 6.38 -5.05
C VAL A 429 -13.29 6.18 -3.55
N PRO A 430 -12.25 5.69 -2.85
CA PRO A 430 -12.20 5.73 -1.40
C PRO A 430 -12.01 7.18 -0.93
N THR A 431 -12.76 7.51 0.11
CA THR A 431 -12.75 8.82 0.75
C THR A 431 -12.56 8.66 2.25
N VAL A 432 -11.93 9.65 2.88
CA VAL A 432 -11.60 9.62 4.32
C VAL A 432 -11.85 10.99 4.91
N ARG A 433 -12.34 11.05 6.15
CA ARG A 433 -12.46 12.27 6.94
C ARG A 433 -11.09 12.71 7.48
N THR A 434 -10.25 13.21 6.59
CA THR A 434 -8.80 13.36 6.79
C THR A 434 -8.44 14.17 8.04
N THR A 435 -9.05 15.33 8.26
CA THR A 435 -8.75 16.15 9.44
C THR A 435 -9.24 15.49 10.71
N ALA A 436 -10.41 14.83 10.70
CA ALA A 436 -10.93 14.10 11.85
C ALA A 436 -10.01 12.94 12.27
N VAL A 437 -9.37 12.25 11.32
CA VAL A 437 -8.36 11.23 11.63
C VAL A 437 -7.15 11.85 12.33
N ILE A 438 -6.62 12.95 11.80
CA ILE A 438 -5.47 13.65 12.38
C ILE A 438 -5.83 14.18 13.79
N ASP A 439 -7.03 14.71 13.98
CA ASP A 439 -7.49 15.21 15.28
C ASP A 439 -7.66 14.07 16.30
N ALA A 440 -8.09 12.89 15.86
CA ALA A 440 -8.35 11.75 16.73
C ALA A 440 -7.07 11.05 17.23
N VAL A 441 -6.03 10.94 16.38
CA VAL A 441 -4.82 10.14 16.67
C VAL A 441 -3.50 10.89 16.47
N GLY A 442 -3.56 12.22 16.31
CA GLY A 442 -2.41 13.09 16.07
C GLY A 442 -1.87 13.05 14.63
N ASP A 443 -0.77 13.76 14.38
CA ASP A 443 -0.16 13.94 13.05
C ASP A 443 0.15 12.61 12.33
N ARG A 444 0.48 11.57 13.10
CA ARG A 444 0.72 10.21 12.57
C ARG A 444 -0.52 9.58 11.94
N GLY A 445 -1.72 10.07 12.28
CA GLY A 445 -2.97 9.77 11.60
C GLY A 445 -2.92 10.00 10.08
N TYR A 446 -2.04 10.91 9.61
CA TYR A 446 -1.79 11.08 8.18
C TYR A 446 -1.25 9.80 7.52
N ARG A 447 -0.26 9.14 8.15
CA ARG A 447 0.30 7.87 7.66
C ARG A 447 -0.76 6.76 7.69
N LEU A 448 -1.57 6.71 8.76
CA LEU A 448 -2.66 5.74 8.91
C LEU A 448 -3.69 5.87 7.78
N MET A 449 -4.18 7.08 7.47
CA MET A 449 -5.18 7.24 6.41
C MET A 449 -4.62 6.86 5.03
N GLY A 450 -3.34 7.19 4.77
CA GLY A 450 -2.65 6.74 3.57
C GLY A 450 -2.58 5.21 3.53
N ALA A 451 -2.20 4.58 4.64
CA ALA A 451 -2.16 3.13 4.74
C ALA A 451 -3.55 2.48 4.54
N ALA A 452 -4.63 3.08 5.06
CA ALA A 452 -5.99 2.59 4.86
C ALA A 452 -6.40 2.63 3.39
N VAL A 453 -6.14 3.74 2.68
CA VAL A 453 -6.45 3.87 1.25
C VAL A 453 -5.56 2.96 0.40
N GLY A 454 -4.27 2.82 0.74
CA GLY A 454 -3.35 1.88 0.11
C GLY A 454 -3.78 0.42 0.28
N ALA A 455 -4.30 0.06 1.45
CA ALA A 455 -4.89 -1.25 1.70
C ALA A 455 -6.11 -1.48 0.80
N ILE A 456 -7.04 -0.53 0.72
CA ILE A 456 -8.20 -0.62 -0.18
C ILE A 456 -7.76 -0.80 -1.63
N ALA A 457 -6.76 -0.04 -2.09
CA ALA A 457 -6.21 -0.15 -3.44
C ALA A 457 -5.63 -1.55 -3.73
N GLN A 458 -4.94 -2.14 -2.76
CA GLN A 458 -4.40 -3.48 -2.90
C GLN A 458 -5.48 -4.56 -2.92
N THR A 459 -6.52 -4.43 -2.07
CA THR A 459 -7.70 -5.28 -2.12
C THR A 459 -8.36 -5.17 -3.50
N PHE A 460 -8.61 -3.95 -3.97
CA PHE A 460 -9.17 -3.68 -5.30
C PHE A 460 -8.40 -4.38 -6.42
N TYR A 461 -7.07 -4.24 -6.46
CA TYR A 461 -6.24 -4.91 -7.46
C TYR A 461 -6.34 -6.44 -7.38
N THR A 462 -6.38 -6.99 -6.16
CA THR A 462 -6.45 -8.44 -5.94
C THR A 462 -7.82 -8.97 -6.34
N THR A 463 -8.91 -8.31 -5.96
CA THR A 463 -10.27 -8.67 -6.34
C THR A 463 -10.47 -8.57 -7.85
N ALA A 464 -9.99 -7.51 -8.50
CA ALA A 464 -10.05 -7.38 -9.95
C ALA A 464 -9.33 -8.54 -10.66
N ALA A 465 -8.10 -8.86 -10.23
CA ALA A 465 -7.35 -9.98 -10.78
C ALA A 465 -8.06 -11.33 -10.53
N ALA A 466 -8.64 -11.51 -9.35
CA ALA A 466 -9.38 -12.71 -8.98
C ALA A 466 -10.58 -12.96 -9.90
N HIS A 467 -11.23 -11.90 -10.38
CA HIS A 467 -12.35 -11.93 -11.33
C HIS A 467 -11.95 -11.82 -12.81
N GLY A 468 -10.64 -11.81 -13.13
CA GLY A 468 -10.16 -11.67 -14.50
C GLY A 468 -10.43 -10.29 -15.12
N LEU A 469 -10.56 -9.25 -14.28
CA LEU A 469 -10.74 -7.86 -14.67
C LEU A 469 -9.39 -7.13 -14.73
N GLY A 470 -9.34 -6.12 -15.58
CA GLY A 470 -8.31 -5.09 -15.53
C GLY A 470 -8.53 -4.13 -14.37
N ALA A 471 -7.44 -3.60 -13.84
CA ALA A 471 -7.45 -2.61 -12.78
C ALA A 471 -6.43 -1.50 -13.04
N GLY A 472 -6.78 -0.28 -12.67
CA GLY A 472 -5.89 0.87 -12.66
C GLY A 472 -6.10 1.68 -11.41
N VAL A 473 -5.04 2.20 -10.83
CA VAL A 473 -5.12 3.05 -9.65
C VAL A 473 -4.28 4.28 -9.93
N ALA A 474 -4.83 5.45 -9.68
CA ALA A 474 -4.15 6.70 -9.97
C ALA A 474 -4.40 7.74 -8.89
N LEU A 475 -3.34 8.50 -8.62
CA LEU A 475 -3.35 9.65 -7.74
C LEU A 475 -3.49 10.97 -8.51
N GLY A 476 -3.19 10.98 -9.81
CA GLY A 476 -3.21 12.15 -10.68
C GLY A 476 -4.60 12.56 -11.17
N PHE A 477 -5.45 13.05 -10.27
CA PHE A 477 -6.78 13.57 -10.58
C PHE A 477 -7.07 14.85 -9.77
N ASP A 478 -8.09 15.62 -10.17
CA ASP A 478 -8.53 16.81 -9.42
C ASP A 478 -9.42 16.42 -8.24
N ASN A 479 -8.83 16.30 -7.05
CA ASN A 479 -9.53 15.95 -5.83
C ASN A 479 -10.70 16.90 -5.51
N VAL A 480 -10.54 18.20 -5.77
CA VAL A 480 -11.58 19.20 -5.45
C VAL A 480 -12.79 19.03 -6.35
N SER A 481 -12.57 18.85 -7.66
CA SER A 481 -13.66 18.60 -8.61
C SER A 481 -14.42 17.30 -8.29
N TYR A 482 -13.73 16.27 -7.79
CA TYR A 482 -14.36 15.05 -7.30
C TYR A 482 -15.18 15.29 -6.02
N ALA A 483 -14.66 16.06 -5.07
CA ALA A 483 -15.40 16.42 -3.85
C ALA A 483 -16.65 17.24 -4.17
N GLU A 484 -16.56 18.22 -5.07
CA GLU A 484 -17.70 19.01 -5.57
C GLU A 484 -18.75 18.10 -6.23
N ARG A 485 -18.32 17.21 -7.15
CA ARG A 485 -19.21 16.28 -7.85
C ARG A 485 -19.94 15.31 -6.92
N LEU A 486 -19.28 14.88 -5.84
CA LEU A 486 -19.82 13.94 -4.87
C LEU A 486 -20.57 14.61 -3.71
N GLY A 487 -20.66 15.95 -3.68
CA GLY A 487 -21.32 16.68 -2.60
C GLY A 487 -20.56 16.64 -1.27
N LEU A 488 -19.22 16.66 -1.34
CA LEU A 488 -18.30 16.58 -0.20
C LEU A 488 -17.57 17.91 0.07
N ALA A 489 -17.76 18.92 -0.78
CA ALA A 489 -17.03 20.19 -0.68
C ALA A 489 -17.16 20.89 0.69
N ASP A 490 -18.31 20.75 1.36
CA ASP A 490 -18.59 21.34 2.67
C ASP A 490 -18.35 20.36 3.84
N THR A 491 -17.61 19.27 3.62
CA THR A 491 -17.28 18.27 4.65
C THR A 491 -15.78 18.17 4.89
N ASP A 492 -15.38 17.36 5.87
CA ASP A 492 -13.97 16.98 6.09
C ASP A 492 -13.55 15.72 5.30
N GLU A 493 -14.42 15.21 4.41
CA GLU A 493 -14.25 13.97 3.66
C GLU A 493 -13.57 14.22 2.32
N ALA A 494 -12.35 13.71 2.17
CA ALA A 494 -11.52 13.91 0.99
C ALA A 494 -11.45 12.65 0.11
N PRO A 495 -11.65 12.75 -1.23
CA PRO A 495 -11.30 11.69 -2.16
C PRO A 495 -9.78 11.62 -2.29
N LEU A 496 -9.18 10.48 -1.97
CA LEU A 496 -7.72 10.35 -1.91
C LEU A 496 -7.13 9.55 -3.08
N LEU A 497 -7.96 8.79 -3.79
CA LEU A 497 -7.51 7.88 -4.85
C LEU A 497 -8.63 7.59 -5.84
N ILE A 498 -8.31 7.35 -7.11
CA ILE A 498 -9.25 6.79 -8.09
C ILE A 498 -8.80 5.39 -8.51
N MET A 499 -9.76 4.46 -8.60
CA MET A 499 -9.52 3.04 -8.86
C MET A 499 -10.41 2.55 -10.01
N LEU A 500 -9.84 2.43 -11.20
CA LEU A 500 -10.49 2.08 -12.44
C LEU A 500 -10.62 0.56 -12.58
N LEU A 501 -11.83 0.08 -12.85
CA LEU A 501 -12.16 -1.34 -13.05
C LEU A 501 -12.76 -1.53 -14.45
N GLY A 502 -12.42 -2.60 -15.15
CA GLY A 502 -13.02 -2.89 -16.45
C GLY A 502 -12.42 -4.13 -17.12
N HIS A 503 -13.03 -4.57 -18.21
CA HIS A 503 -12.40 -5.58 -19.06
C HIS A 503 -11.24 -4.97 -19.84
N GLU A 504 -10.16 -5.74 -20.01
CA GLU A 504 -9.07 -5.37 -20.92
C GLU A 504 -9.36 -5.87 -22.33
N ARG A 505 -8.86 -5.14 -23.33
CA ARG A 505 -8.87 -5.58 -24.73
C ARG A 505 -8.24 -6.98 -24.85
N PRO A 506 -8.86 -7.91 -25.59
CA PRO A 506 -8.31 -9.25 -25.78
C PRO A 506 -6.98 -9.19 -26.55
N ARG A 507 -6.07 -10.12 -26.24
CA ARG A 507 -4.76 -10.30 -26.92
C ARG A 507 -3.85 -9.06 -26.84
N PRO A 508 -3.35 -8.69 -25.65
CA PRO A 508 -2.33 -7.66 -25.55
C PRO A 508 -1.11 -8.04 -26.41
N ALA A 509 -0.54 -7.06 -27.12
CA ALA A 509 0.76 -7.23 -27.75
C ALA A 509 1.82 -7.31 -26.63
N ASP A 510 2.45 -8.47 -26.48
CA ASP A 510 3.48 -8.71 -25.46
C ASP A 510 4.78 -9.18 -26.13
N PHE A 511 5.93 -8.75 -25.59
CA PHE A 511 7.23 -9.28 -26.04
C PHE A 511 7.47 -10.69 -25.47
N ARG A 512 7.77 -11.66 -26.35
CA ARG A 512 8.33 -12.96 -25.94
C ARG A 512 9.83 -12.80 -25.74
N HIS A 513 10.27 -12.87 -24.49
CA HIS A 513 11.67 -12.70 -24.09
C HIS A 513 12.37 -14.02 -23.71
N GLU A 514 11.64 -15.13 -23.76
CA GLU A 514 12.13 -16.50 -23.48
C GLU A 514 13.10 -17.01 -24.57
N ILE A 515 13.44 -16.18 -25.57
CA ILE A 515 14.34 -16.50 -26.70
C ILE A 515 15.66 -15.70 -26.59
N ALA A 516 16.22 -15.56 -25.39
CA ALA A 516 17.53 -14.92 -25.22
C ALA A 516 18.42 -15.73 -24.27
#